data_AF-A0A428R9F0-F1
#
_entry.id   AF-A0A428R9F0-F1
#
_cell.length_a   1.000
_cell.length_b   1.000
_cell.length_c   1.000
_cell.angle_alpha   90.00
_cell.angle_beta   90.00
_cell.angle_gamma   90.00
#
_symmetry.space_group_name_H-M   'P 1'
#
loop_
_entity.id
_entity.type
_entity.pdbx_description
1 polymer ?
#
loop_
_entity_poly.entity_id
_entity_poly.type
_entity_poly.pdbx_seq_one_letter_code
_entity_poly.pdbx_strand_id
1 'polypeptide(L)'
;MDGDNCEYRAQKKTTQAPTITNMKLLAFLLSTAAVTLAAPALETRQWDDIIYPAGTYRRWIQSGKIIEDPQDQLLIVKNGKDADETTTIVTFDFDWSTEDKTCELIFELWDRDVSTGSKTLDVFTWSDPPPGLKAFSADDIARWAEVKSRDNNVGRILVPKPGNATWIETYLGWPKFPCPAGELIGVEFVGVNDRVQVRWDIGVTGPRFRVTEEPL
;
A
#
# COMPACT_ATOMS: atom_id res chain seq x y z
N MET A 1 -70.05 -7.29 -6.71
CA MET A 1 -70.37 -7.90 -8.03
C MET A 1 -69.24 -7.42 -8.90
N ASP A 2 -68.21 -8.25 -9.07
CA ASP A 2 -66.92 -7.84 -9.64
C ASP A 2 -66.30 -9.06 -10.34
N GLY A 3 -65.51 -8.86 -11.40
CA GLY A 3 -64.81 -9.95 -12.11
C GLY A 3 -64.61 -9.78 -13.63
N ASP A 4 -63.64 -8.95 -14.01
CA ASP A 4 -62.53 -9.21 -14.96
C ASP A 4 -62.69 -9.70 -16.44
N ASN A 5 -61.86 -9.06 -17.30
CA ASN A 5 -61.18 -9.54 -18.54
C ASN A 5 -62.02 -9.86 -19.81
N CYS A 6 -61.51 -9.87 -21.07
CA CYS A 6 -60.16 -9.69 -21.67
C CYS A 6 -60.29 -8.96 -23.07
N GLU A 7 -59.42 -8.92 -24.11
CA GLU A 7 -58.15 -9.60 -24.50
C GLU A 7 -57.18 -8.64 -25.28
N TYR A 8 -56.88 -8.90 -26.57
CA TYR A 8 -55.86 -8.26 -27.44
C TYR A 8 -56.54 -7.81 -28.79
N ARG A 9 -55.92 -7.26 -29.86
CA ARG A 9 -54.66 -7.62 -30.56
C ARG A 9 -54.24 -6.55 -31.61
N ALA A 10 -52.99 -6.59 -32.05
CA ALA A 10 -52.40 -5.64 -33.02
C ALA A 10 -52.64 -6.00 -34.51
N GLN A 11 -52.40 -5.03 -35.42
CA GLN A 11 -52.38 -5.24 -36.88
C GLN A 11 -51.06 -4.82 -37.55
N LYS A 12 -50.88 -5.29 -38.80
CA LYS A 12 -49.60 -5.46 -39.50
C LYS A 12 -49.48 -4.49 -40.68
N LYS A 13 -48.32 -3.85 -40.85
CA LYS A 13 -48.05 -2.93 -41.97
C LYS A 13 -47.61 -3.73 -43.21
N THR A 14 -48.28 -3.53 -44.35
CA THR A 14 -47.97 -4.21 -45.62
C THR A 14 -47.40 -3.22 -46.63
N THR A 15 -46.35 -3.62 -47.33
CA THR A 15 -45.60 -2.78 -48.29
C THR A 15 -46.23 -2.79 -49.67
N GLN A 16 -46.29 -1.62 -50.33
CA GLN A 16 -46.58 -1.50 -51.76
C GLN A 16 -45.27 -1.18 -52.51
N ALA A 17 -44.97 -1.90 -53.59
CA ALA A 17 -43.72 -1.77 -54.33
C ALA A 17 -43.83 -0.77 -55.50
N PRO A 18 -42.78 0.03 -55.77
CA PRO A 18 -42.64 0.79 -57.00
C PRO A 18 -41.73 0.08 -58.01
N THR A 19 -42.21 -0.09 -59.25
CA THR A 19 -41.38 -0.48 -60.39
C THR A 19 -41.48 0.62 -61.46
N ILE A 20 -40.42 1.41 -61.64
CA ILE A 20 -40.17 2.20 -62.86
C ILE A 20 -38.66 2.30 -63.12
N THR A 21 -38.28 1.60 -64.18
CA THR A 21 -37.28 1.89 -65.23
C THR A 21 -36.12 2.87 -64.97
N ASN A 22 -34.91 2.36 -65.25
CA ASN A 22 -33.64 3.07 -65.41
C ASN A 22 -33.67 4.41 -66.16
N MET A 23 -32.88 5.38 -65.65
CA MET A 23 -31.90 6.12 -66.46
C MET A 23 -30.67 6.42 -65.58
N LYS A 24 -29.46 6.39 -66.15
CA LYS A 24 -28.21 6.57 -65.39
C LYS A 24 -27.97 8.02 -64.98
N LEU A 25 -27.53 8.24 -63.74
CA LEU A 25 -26.69 9.37 -63.38
C LEU A 25 -25.61 8.88 -62.39
N LEU A 26 -24.34 9.17 -62.66
CA LEU A 26 -23.25 8.83 -61.73
C LEU A 26 -23.17 9.88 -60.62
N ALA A 27 -23.27 9.43 -59.37
CA ALA A 27 -22.92 10.22 -58.20
C ALA A 27 -21.94 9.42 -57.34
N PHE A 28 -20.65 9.75 -57.44
CA PHE A 28 -19.61 9.18 -56.57
C PHE A 28 -19.71 9.81 -55.18
N LEU A 29 -20.39 9.12 -54.25
CA LEU A 29 -20.40 9.52 -52.84
C LEU A 29 -19.13 8.98 -52.16
N LEU A 30 -18.13 9.85 -52.06
CA LEU A 30 -16.95 9.66 -51.22
C LEU A 30 -17.33 9.79 -49.74
N SER A 31 -17.80 8.71 -49.13
CA SER A 31 -17.89 8.63 -47.66
C SER A 31 -16.48 8.64 -47.08
N THR A 32 -16.04 9.80 -46.59
CA THR A 32 -14.77 9.96 -45.89
C THR A 32 -14.74 9.07 -44.65
N ALA A 33 -13.78 8.15 -44.59
CA ALA A 33 -13.51 7.42 -43.36
C ALA A 33 -13.02 8.41 -42.29
N ALA A 34 -13.83 8.63 -41.26
CA ALA A 34 -13.44 9.43 -40.11
C ALA A 34 -12.38 8.66 -39.31
N VAL A 35 -11.11 8.87 -39.66
CA VAL A 35 -9.98 8.38 -38.86
C VAL A 35 -9.97 9.18 -37.57
N THR A 36 -10.64 8.64 -36.55
CA THR A 36 -10.48 9.09 -35.17
C THR A 36 -9.05 8.81 -34.76
N LEU A 37 -8.19 9.81 -34.91
CA LEU A 37 -6.93 9.91 -34.21
C LEU A 37 -7.22 9.94 -32.72
N ALA A 38 -7.35 8.75 -32.12
CA ALA A 38 -7.11 8.59 -30.70
C ALA A 38 -5.68 9.05 -30.47
N ALA A 39 -5.52 10.27 -29.97
CA ALA A 39 -4.25 10.69 -29.41
C ALA A 39 -3.84 9.63 -28.38
N PRO A 40 -2.57 9.20 -28.34
CA PRO A 40 -2.13 8.36 -27.24
C PRO A 40 -2.47 9.11 -25.96
N ALA A 41 -3.17 8.44 -25.04
CA ALA A 41 -3.32 8.98 -23.70
C ALA A 41 -1.89 9.22 -23.19
N LEU A 42 -1.60 10.46 -22.82
CA LEU A 42 -0.41 10.73 -22.04
C LEU A 42 -0.61 10.00 -20.73
N GLU A 43 0.06 8.86 -20.57
CA GLU A 43 0.45 8.39 -19.25
C GLU A 43 1.23 9.53 -18.60
N THR A 44 0.52 10.33 -17.82
CA THR A 44 1.13 11.22 -16.85
C THR A 44 2.03 10.33 -16.01
N ARG A 45 3.35 10.53 -16.12
CA ARG A 45 4.30 9.79 -15.29
C ARG A 45 3.87 9.97 -13.84
N GLN A 46 3.38 8.89 -13.26
CA GLN A 46 3.06 8.80 -11.85
C GLN A 46 4.42 8.90 -11.14
N TRP A 47 4.68 10.08 -10.57
CA TRP A 47 5.89 10.29 -9.79
C TRP A 47 5.61 9.68 -8.41
N ASP A 48 6.03 8.43 -8.24
CA ASP A 48 6.05 7.73 -6.95
C ASP A 48 6.93 8.53 -5.98
N ASP A 49 6.34 9.39 -5.16
CA ASP A 49 7.04 10.01 -4.04
C ASP A 49 7.28 8.94 -2.95
N ILE A 50 8.43 9.02 -2.28
CA ILE A 50 8.87 8.02 -1.28
C ILE A 50 9.04 8.68 0.08
N ILE A 51 8.23 8.30 1.05
CA ILE A 51 8.40 8.69 2.45
C ILE A 51 9.39 7.72 3.11
N TYR A 52 10.51 8.26 3.54
CA TYR A 52 11.55 7.54 4.26
C TYR A 52 11.25 7.52 5.77
N PRO A 53 11.84 6.57 6.53
CA PRO A 53 11.76 6.57 7.99
C PRO A 53 12.17 7.91 8.62
N ALA A 54 11.31 8.46 9.47
CA ALA A 54 11.62 9.58 10.36
C ALA A 54 12.47 9.11 11.57
N GLY A 55 12.37 7.83 11.92
CA GLY A 55 13.16 7.19 12.98
C GLY A 55 13.05 5.67 12.93
N THR A 56 14.03 4.97 13.52
CA THR A 56 14.08 3.50 13.60
C THR A 56 14.54 3.08 14.99
N TYR A 57 13.72 2.28 15.67
CA TYR A 57 13.85 2.00 17.09
C TYR A 57 13.81 0.50 17.37
N ARG A 58 14.79 -0.03 18.10
CA ARG A 58 14.84 -1.44 18.48
C ARG A 58 14.25 -1.64 19.87
N ARG A 59 13.29 -2.55 19.97
CA ARG A 59 12.64 -2.98 21.22
C ARG A 59 13.11 -4.39 21.59
N TRP A 60 13.61 -4.57 22.82
CA TRP A 60 13.91 -5.89 23.37
C TRP A 60 12.66 -6.56 23.93
N ILE A 61 12.49 -7.86 23.67
CA ILE A 61 11.29 -8.60 24.08
C ILE A 61 11.22 -8.76 25.60
N GLN A 62 12.24 -9.33 26.24
CA GLN A 62 12.21 -9.60 27.69
C GLN A 62 12.19 -8.35 28.57
N SER A 63 12.95 -7.31 28.20
CA SER A 63 13.12 -6.11 29.05
C SER A 63 12.17 -4.96 28.69
N GLY A 64 11.46 -5.03 27.56
CA GLY A 64 10.63 -3.95 27.03
C GLY A 64 11.40 -2.71 26.55
N LYS A 65 12.72 -2.63 26.82
CA LYS A 65 13.58 -1.48 26.51
C LYS A 65 13.52 -1.14 25.03
N ILE A 66 13.29 0.14 24.71
CA ILE A 66 13.42 0.71 23.36
C ILE A 66 14.69 1.58 23.32
N ILE A 67 15.40 1.58 22.19
CA ILE A 67 16.43 2.58 21.83
C ILE A 67 16.24 3.03 20.38
N GLU A 68 16.70 4.23 20.05
CA GLU A 68 17.03 4.58 18.66
C GLU A 68 18.24 3.77 18.21
N ASP A 69 18.17 3.17 17.01
CA ASP A 69 19.14 2.16 16.60
C ASP A 69 20.21 2.73 15.65
N PRO A 70 21.52 2.66 15.98
CA PRO A 70 22.57 2.98 15.03
C PRO A 70 22.63 2.00 13.85
N GLN A 71 23.32 2.44 12.81
CA GLN A 71 23.54 1.68 11.58
C GLN A 71 24.24 0.32 11.78
N ASP A 72 24.06 -0.55 10.79
CA ASP A 72 24.68 -1.88 10.66
C ASP A 72 24.38 -2.90 11.79
N GLN A 73 23.39 -2.64 12.67
CA GLN A 73 22.98 -3.59 13.72
C GLN A 73 21.89 -4.58 13.29
N LEU A 74 21.79 -5.74 13.94
CA LEU A 74 20.60 -6.60 13.81
C LEU A 74 19.40 -5.96 14.51
N LEU A 75 18.39 -5.60 13.72
CA LEU A 75 17.23 -4.82 14.16
C LEU A 75 16.13 -5.74 14.70
N ILE A 76 15.83 -6.83 13.97
CA ILE A 76 14.86 -7.86 14.37
C ILE A 76 15.59 -9.17 14.62
N VAL A 77 15.34 -9.79 15.78
CA VAL A 77 15.87 -11.09 16.18
C VAL A 77 14.77 -11.93 16.83
N LYS A 78 14.47 -13.10 16.26
CA LYS A 78 13.65 -14.16 16.87
C LYS A 78 14.47 -15.44 16.89
N ASN A 79 14.80 -15.97 18.06
CA ASN A 79 15.77 -17.07 18.20
C ASN A 79 15.45 -18.07 19.34
N GLY A 80 14.35 -17.90 20.07
CA GLY A 80 13.96 -18.75 21.21
C GLY A 80 14.67 -18.40 22.52
N LYS A 81 15.24 -17.20 22.64
CA LYS A 81 15.87 -16.67 23.86
C LYS A 81 15.45 -15.23 24.11
N ASP A 82 14.40 -15.02 24.90
CA ASP A 82 13.73 -13.71 25.07
C ASP A 82 14.65 -12.52 25.41
N ALA A 83 15.81 -12.76 26.03
CA ALA A 83 16.85 -11.77 26.33
C ALA A 83 17.61 -11.26 25.08
N ASP A 84 17.80 -12.14 24.09
CA ASP A 84 18.45 -11.84 22.80
C ASP A 84 17.43 -11.33 21.76
N GLU A 85 16.11 -11.55 21.98
CA GLU A 85 15.07 -11.26 20.99
C GLU A 85 14.69 -9.79 20.92
N THR A 86 14.54 -9.30 19.68
CA THR A 86 14.26 -7.90 19.37
C THR A 86 13.27 -7.75 18.22
N THR A 87 12.55 -6.64 18.25
CA THR A 87 11.69 -6.17 17.16
C THR A 87 11.98 -4.72 16.86
N THR A 88 11.47 -4.22 15.74
CA THR A 88 11.81 -2.87 15.27
C THR A 88 10.55 -2.06 15.00
N ILE A 89 10.45 -0.91 15.65
CA ILE A 89 9.43 0.11 15.39
C ILE A 89 10.05 1.14 14.43
N VAL A 90 9.36 1.45 13.34
CA VAL A 90 9.78 2.47 12.38
C VAL A 90 8.68 3.52 12.27
N THR A 91 9.07 4.79 12.32
CA THR A 91 8.13 5.93 12.27
C THR A 91 8.21 6.67 10.94
N PHE A 92 7.08 7.21 10.48
CA PHE A 92 6.96 7.90 9.19
C PHE A 92 6.11 9.17 9.34
N ASP A 93 6.70 10.31 8.98
CA ASP A 93 6.05 11.63 9.04
C ASP A 93 5.35 11.91 7.70
N PHE A 94 4.02 11.93 7.70
CA PHE A 94 3.22 12.22 6.51
C PHE A 94 2.88 13.71 6.53
N ASP A 95 3.57 14.52 5.74
CA ASP A 95 3.24 15.95 5.67
C ASP A 95 1.94 16.22 4.89
N TRP A 96 1.41 17.43 5.00
CA TRP A 96 0.11 17.80 4.41
C TRP A 96 0.08 17.71 2.86
N SER A 97 1.22 17.61 2.18
CA SER A 97 1.25 17.36 0.72
C SER A 97 0.83 15.94 0.32
N THR A 98 0.62 15.03 1.28
CA THR A 98 0.02 13.70 1.02
C THR A 98 -1.51 13.68 1.17
N GLU A 99 -2.17 14.81 1.39
CA GLU A 99 -3.64 14.89 1.49
C GLU A 99 -4.30 14.39 0.18
N ASP A 100 -5.42 13.65 0.32
CA ASP A 100 -6.14 12.94 -0.75
C ASP A 100 -5.34 11.91 -1.59
N LYS A 101 -4.09 11.57 -1.21
CA LYS A 101 -3.27 10.55 -1.90
C LYS A 101 -3.38 9.15 -1.28
N THR A 102 -2.94 8.15 -2.02
CA THR A 102 -2.81 6.75 -1.53
C THR A 102 -1.38 6.44 -1.11
N CYS A 103 -1.23 5.73 0.00
CA CYS A 103 0.04 5.33 0.59
C CYS A 103 0.16 3.79 0.63
N GLU A 104 1.26 3.25 0.11
CA GLU A 104 1.58 1.82 0.10
C GLU A 104 2.82 1.52 0.96
N LEU A 105 2.69 0.68 2.00
CA LEU A 105 3.87 0.19 2.73
C LEU A 105 4.65 -0.80 1.85
N ILE A 106 5.83 -0.38 1.44
CA ILE A 106 6.85 -1.20 0.78
C ILE A 106 7.97 -1.54 1.77
N PHE A 107 8.67 -2.64 1.54
CA PHE A 107 9.85 -3.03 2.31
C PHE A 107 10.85 -3.66 1.34
N GLU A 108 12.07 -3.13 1.28
CA GLU A 108 13.11 -3.54 0.31
C GLU A 108 14.40 -3.94 1.04
N LEU A 109 15.09 -5.01 0.61
CA LEU A 109 16.46 -5.31 1.03
C LEU A 109 17.41 -5.48 -0.16
N TRP A 110 18.66 -5.06 0.00
CA TRP A 110 19.75 -5.27 -0.97
C TRP A 110 20.69 -6.41 -0.54
N ASP A 111 21.56 -6.89 -1.42
CA ASP A 111 22.47 -8.03 -1.15
C ASP A 111 23.31 -7.88 0.13
N ARG A 112 23.66 -6.65 0.53
CA ARG A 112 24.47 -6.35 1.73
C ARG A 112 23.72 -6.45 3.06
N ASP A 113 22.39 -6.52 3.04
CA ASP A 113 21.52 -6.51 4.23
C ASP A 113 21.48 -7.88 4.94
N VAL A 114 20.57 -8.09 5.90
CA VAL A 114 20.35 -9.42 6.51
C VAL A 114 18.88 -9.80 6.44
N SER A 115 18.61 -11.03 6.00
CA SER A 115 17.31 -11.72 6.15
C SER A 115 17.55 -13.23 6.18
N THR A 116 17.33 -13.84 7.35
CA THR A 116 17.59 -15.27 7.61
C THR A 116 16.41 -15.95 8.34
N GLY A 117 16.51 -17.27 8.55
CA GLY A 117 15.43 -18.06 9.14
C GLY A 117 14.24 -18.23 8.19
N SER A 118 13.02 -18.06 8.71
CA SER A 118 11.79 -18.01 7.91
C SER A 118 11.75 -16.82 6.95
N LYS A 119 12.48 -15.73 7.26
CA LYS A 119 12.40 -14.42 6.61
C LYS A 119 11.02 -13.77 6.67
N THR A 120 10.16 -14.24 7.58
CA THR A 120 8.77 -13.80 7.72
C THR A 120 8.64 -12.84 8.89
N LEU A 121 7.98 -11.71 8.66
CA LEU A 121 7.68 -10.71 9.67
C LEU A 121 6.16 -10.48 9.77
N ASP A 122 5.63 -10.44 10.98
CA ASP A 122 4.32 -9.87 11.26
C ASP A 122 4.46 -8.34 11.34
N VAL A 123 3.48 -7.64 10.76
CA VAL A 123 3.44 -6.19 10.70
C VAL A 123 2.30 -5.71 11.59
N PHE A 124 2.63 -4.84 12.55
CA PHE A 124 1.66 -4.24 13.47
C PHE A 124 1.62 -2.73 13.30
N THR A 125 0.44 -2.14 13.37
CA THR A 125 0.35 -0.71 13.66
C THR A 125 0.81 -0.44 15.09
N TRP A 126 1.48 0.69 15.28
CA TRP A 126 1.90 1.20 16.58
C TRP A 126 1.24 2.55 16.80
N SER A 127 0.16 2.58 17.58
CA SER A 127 -0.62 3.79 17.80
C SER A 127 0.04 4.76 18.77
N ASP A 128 -0.16 6.04 18.49
CA ASP A 128 0.19 7.21 19.31
C ASP A 128 1.69 7.35 19.66
N PRO A 129 2.58 7.60 18.67
CA PRO A 129 3.71 8.49 18.97
C PRO A 129 3.15 9.82 19.54
N PRO A 130 3.79 10.45 20.55
CA PRO A 130 3.20 11.60 21.24
C PRO A 130 2.87 12.74 20.26
N PRO A 131 1.60 13.19 20.19
CA PRO A 131 1.14 14.09 19.14
C PRO A 131 1.88 15.42 19.19
N GLY A 132 2.31 15.90 18.01
CA GLY A 132 3.09 17.13 17.83
C GLY A 132 4.61 16.97 17.89
N LEU A 133 5.15 15.78 18.21
CA LEU A 133 6.59 15.51 18.13
C LEU A 133 6.97 14.88 16.78
N LYS A 134 7.55 15.67 15.86
CA LYS A 134 8.09 15.15 14.57
C LYS A 134 9.46 14.44 14.68
N ALA A 135 10.10 14.54 15.85
CA ALA A 135 11.33 13.85 16.20
C ALA A 135 11.32 13.57 17.71
N PHE A 136 12.02 12.52 18.16
CA PHE A 136 11.89 11.99 19.52
C PHE A 136 13.19 12.07 20.29
N SER A 137 13.13 12.56 21.52
CA SER A 137 14.25 12.52 22.45
C SER A 137 14.40 11.14 23.11
N ALA A 138 15.53 10.90 23.77
CA ALA A 138 15.71 9.70 24.60
C ALA A 138 14.63 9.58 25.70
N ASP A 139 14.15 10.70 26.23
CA ASP A 139 13.09 10.74 27.25
C ASP A 139 11.71 10.41 26.65
N ASP A 140 11.46 10.77 25.39
CA ASP A 140 10.25 10.35 24.66
C ASP A 140 10.26 8.84 24.41
N ILE A 141 11.39 8.31 23.95
CA ILE A 141 11.57 6.86 23.70
C ILE A 141 11.46 6.07 25.01
N ALA A 142 11.95 6.60 26.13
CA ALA A 142 11.76 6.01 27.45
C ALA A 142 10.27 5.99 27.84
N ARG A 143 9.58 7.13 27.67
CA ARG A 143 8.13 7.27 27.90
C ARG A 143 7.29 6.34 27.01
N TRP A 144 7.74 6.00 25.81
CA TRP A 144 7.07 4.99 24.96
C TRP A 144 7.10 3.59 25.56
N ALA A 145 8.26 3.18 26.10
CA ALA A 145 8.47 1.83 26.61
C ALA A 145 7.57 1.50 27.82
N GLU A 146 7.12 2.53 28.54
CA GLU A 146 6.21 2.42 29.69
C GLU A 146 4.72 2.37 29.29
N VAL A 147 4.33 2.92 28.13
CA VAL A 147 2.94 3.31 27.86
C VAL A 147 2.14 2.34 26.98
N LYS A 148 2.75 1.72 25.95
CA LYS A 148 2.01 0.85 25.00
C LYS A 148 2.80 -0.37 24.51
N SER A 149 2.05 -1.35 24.03
CA SER A 149 2.49 -2.44 23.16
C SER A 149 1.88 -2.27 21.76
N ARG A 150 2.21 -3.21 20.86
CA ARG A 150 1.54 -3.46 19.58
C ARG A 150 0.03 -3.24 19.67
N ASP A 151 -0.51 -2.57 18.64
CA ASP A 151 -1.94 -2.36 18.49
C ASP A 151 -2.51 -3.47 17.57
N ASN A 152 -2.83 -3.15 16.31
CA ASN A 152 -3.45 -4.11 15.41
C ASN A 152 -2.39 -4.83 14.56
N ASN A 153 -2.48 -6.16 14.44
CA ASN A 153 -1.80 -6.88 13.38
C ASN A 153 -2.48 -6.51 12.05
N VAL A 154 -1.71 -5.98 11.11
CA VAL A 154 -2.20 -5.54 9.78
C VAL A 154 -1.75 -6.46 8.65
N GLY A 155 -0.96 -7.48 8.96
CA GLY A 155 -0.62 -8.55 8.03
C GLY A 155 0.74 -9.16 8.28
N ARG A 156 1.21 -9.93 7.31
CA ARG A 156 2.44 -10.70 7.35
C ARG A 156 3.18 -10.56 6.03
N ILE A 157 4.48 -10.30 6.08
CA ILE A 157 5.37 -10.16 4.91
C ILE A 157 6.46 -11.23 4.91
N LEU A 158 6.78 -11.75 3.73
CA LEU A 158 8.05 -12.43 3.46
C LEU A 158 9.04 -11.38 2.96
N VAL A 159 10.19 -11.24 3.62
CA VAL A 159 11.23 -10.26 3.26
C VAL A 159 12.41 -10.99 2.60
N PRO A 160 12.45 -11.13 1.26
CA PRO A 160 13.58 -11.72 0.58
C PRO A 160 14.81 -10.81 0.69
N LYS A 161 15.98 -11.35 0.34
CA LYS A 161 17.19 -10.58 0.13
C LYS A 161 17.95 -11.18 -1.05
N PRO A 162 18.22 -10.43 -2.13
CA PRO A 162 17.73 -9.08 -2.38
C PRO A 162 16.23 -9.07 -2.74
N GLY A 163 15.62 -7.89 -2.82
CA GLY A 163 14.30 -7.66 -3.40
C GLY A 163 13.28 -6.98 -2.48
N ASN A 164 12.09 -6.76 -3.02
CA ASN A 164 10.93 -6.26 -2.28
C ASN A 164 10.23 -7.40 -1.52
N ALA A 165 9.69 -7.07 -0.35
CA ALA A 165 8.87 -7.98 0.44
C ALA A 165 7.52 -8.27 -0.23
N THR A 166 7.03 -9.49 -0.06
CA THR A 166 5.72 -9.91 -0.54
C THR A 166 4.79 -10.13 0.65
N TRP A 167 3.65 -9.45 0.65
CA TRP A 167 2.58 -9.69 1.62
C TRP A 167 2.01 -11.10 1.42
N ILE A 168 2.00 -11.88 2.50
CA ILE A 168 1.44 -13.24 2.59
C ILE A 168 -0.01 -13.16 3.06
N GLU A 169 -0.27 -12.28 4.02
CA GLU A 169 -1.57 -12.05 4.65
C GLU A 169 -1.74 -10.54 4.86
N THR A 170 -2.93 -10.00 4.66
CA THR A 170 -3.24 -8.57 4.81
C THR A 170 -4.56 -8.37 5.54
N TYR A 171 -4.59 -7.39 6.44
CA TYR A 171 -5.77 -7.03 7.23
C TYR A 171 -5.96 -5.51 7.26
N LEU A 172 -7.16 -5.04 7.62
CA LEU A 172 -7.48 -3.63 7.87
C LEU A 172 -7.07 -2.65 6.74
N GLY A 173 -7.11 -3.10 5.48
CA GLY A 173 -6.78 -2.29 4.29
C GLY A 173 -5.30 -2.24 3.89
N TRP A 174 -4.39 -2.93 4.59
CA TRP A 174 -2.97 -2.89 4.23
C TRP A 174 -2.64 -3.74 2.99
N PRO A 175 -1.56 -3.43 2.23
CA PRO A 175 -0.62 -2.32 2.43
C PRO A 175 -1.07 -0.95 1.93
N LYS A 176 -2.18 -0.85 1.17
CA LYS A 176 -2.59 0.38 0.47
C LYS A 176 -3.79 1.05 1.14
N PHE A 177 -3.55 2.18 1.79
CA PHE A 177 -4.57 2.97 2.47
C PHE A 177 -4.43 4.47 2.14
N PRO A 178 -5.48 5.30 2.35
CA PRO A 178 -5.37 6.75 2.18
C PRO A 178 -4.28 7.32 3.09
N CYS A 179 -3.42 8.18 2.56
CA CYS A 179 -2.31 8.75 3.32
C CYS A 179 -2.83 9.56 4.52
N PRO A 180 -2.35 9.30 5.75
CA PRO A 180 -2.77 10.03 6.95
C PRO A 180 -2.03 11.37 7.03
N ALA A 181 -2.40 12.30 6.14
CA ALA A 181 -1.75 13.58 5.98
C ALA A 181 -1.76 14.42 7.28
N GLY A 182 -0.61 14.97 7.63
CA GLY A 182 -0.40 15.70 8.89
C GLY A 182 0.04 14.83 10.07
N GLU A 183 -0.10 13.51 9.99
CA GLU A 183 0.16 12.56 11.09
C GLU A 183 1.55 11.91 11.04
N LEU A 184 1.95 11.35 12.18
CA LEU A 184 3.17 10.56 12.34
C LEU A 184 2.78 9.15 12.77
N ILE A 185 3.05 8.15 11.93
CA ILE A 185 2.61 6.76 12.15
C ILE A 185 3.79 5.88 12.52
N GLY A 186 3.61 4.99 13.50
CA GLY A 186 4.55 3.91 13.83
C GLY A 186 4.09 2.56 13.24
N VAL A 187 5.06 1.76 12.79
CA VAL A 187 4.87 0.37 12.35
C VAL A 187 5.90 -0.52 13.06
N GLU A 188 5.45 -1.57 13.77
CA GLU A 188 6.35 -2.58 14.37
C GLU A 188 6.45 -3.82 13.48
N PHE A 189 7.69 -4.28 13.26
CA PHE A 189 8.03 -5.49 12.52
C PHE A 189 8.53 -6.58 13.47
N VAL A 190 7.91 -7.76 13.41
CA VAL A 190 8.05 -8.83 14.40
C VAL A 190 8.44 -10.15 13.74
N GLY A 191 9.57 -10.76 14.13
CA GLY A 191 10.02 -12.03 13.54
C GLY A 191 9.07 -13.20 13.82
N VAL A 192 8.66 -13.93 12.76
CA VAL A 192 7.71 -15.04 12.81
C VAL A 192 8.42 -16.38 12.69
N ASN A 193 8.14 -17.29 13.63
CA ASN A 193 8.88 -18.54 13.84
C ASN A 193 10.36 -18.32 14.22
N ASP A 194 11.05 -19.39 14.60
CA ASP A 194 12.42 -19.30 15.10
C ASP A 194 13.45 -18.96 14.02
N ARG A 195 14.56 -18.38 14.49
CA ARG A 195 15.80 -18.07 13.75
C ARG A 195 15.69 -16.93 12.73
N VAL A 196 14.68 -16.06 12.85
CA VAL A 196 14.63 -14.81 12.09
C VAL A 196 15.72 -13.86 12.57
N GLN A 197 16.53 -13.36 11.64
CA GLN A 197 17.33 -12.16 11.85
C GLN A 197 17.15 -11.25 10.63
N VAL A 198 16.81 -9.98 10.88
CA VAL A 198 16.68 -8.96 9.82
C VAL A 198 17.44 -7.68 10.19
N ARG A 199 18.09 -7.10 9.18
CA ARG A 199 18.75 -5.80 9.20
C ARG A 199 18.61 -5.16 7.83
N TRP A 200 18.40 -3.86 7.79
CA TRP A 200 18.57 -2.99 6.62
C TRP A 200 19.59 -1.89 6.93
N ASP A 201 20.00 -1.12 5.92
CA ASP A 201 20.70 0.16 6.08
C ASP A 201 19.64 1.24 6.30
N ILE A 202 19.63 1.87 7.47
CA ILE A 202 18.54 2.75 7.92
C ILE A 202 18.48 4.00 7.02
N GLY A 203 17.32 4.23 6.40
CA GLY A 203 17.11 5.30 5.42
C GLY A 203 17.59 4.96 4.00
N VAL A 204 18.30 3.85 3.78
CA VAL A 204 18.80 3.45 2.44
C VAL A 204 18.13 2.17 1.94
N THR A 205 17.80 1.22 2.82
CA THR A 205 16.91 0.07 2.58
C THR A 205 15.89 -0.05 3.73
N GLY A 206 15.07 -1.12 3.75
CA GLY A 206 14.05 -1.37 4.77
C GLY A 206 12.65 -0.88 4.38
N PRO A 207 11.78 -0.62 5.37
CA PRO A 207 10.41 -0.18 5.14
C PRO A 207 10.31 1.30 4.76
N ARG A 208 9.41 1.61 3.81
CA ARG A 208 9.08 2.97 3.33
C ARG A 208 7.60 3.03 2.94
N PHE A 209 7.08 4.23 2.73
CA PHE A 209 5.82 4.39 1.98
C PHE A 209 6.07 4.92 0.58
N ARG A 210 5.46 4.27 -0.42
CA ARG A 210 5.21 4.87 -1.73
C ARG A 210 3.93 5.70 -1.64
N VAL A 211 3.96 6.92 -2.16
CA VAL A 211 2.81 7.82 -2.28
C VAL A 211 2.40 7.89 -3.75
N THR A 212 1.10 7.76 -4.03
CA THR A 212 0.55 7.81 -5.39
C THR A 212 -0.68 8.71 -5.48
N GLU A 213 -0.73 9.55 -6.52
CA GLU A 213 -1.85 10.44 -6.89
C GLU A 213 -3.15 9.72 -7.29
N GLU A 214 -3.20 8.39 -7.20
CA GLU A 214 -4.37 7.56 -7.50
C GLU A 214 -5.12 7.23 -6.20
N PRO A 215 -6.34 7.74 -5.98
CA PRO A 215 -7.16 7.39 -4.82
C PRO A 215 -7.71 5.96 -4.93
N LEU A 216 -8.00 5.35 -3.76
CA LEU A 216 -8.52 3.98 -3.59
C LEU A 216 -10.03 3.82 -3.87
#